data_AF-A0A8J1J1Q5-F1
#
_entry.id   AF-A0A8J1J1Q5-F1
#
_cell.length_a   1.000
_cell.length_b   1.000
_cell.length_c   1.000
_cell.angle_alpha   90.00
_cell.angle_beta   90.00
_cell.angle_gamma   90.00
#
_symmetry.space_group_name_H-M   'P 1'
#
loop_
_entity.id
_entity.type
_entity.pdbx_description
1 polymer ?
#
loop_
_entity_poly.entity_id
_entity_poly.type
_entity_poly.pdbx_seq_one_letter_code
_entity_poly.pdbx_strand_id
1 'polypeptide(L)'
;MATRRSPFYEGSVMENLLNSVINEQPVFPEGLSADLQELLQELLEKNPDKRLGTTGNIRQHQFFRAIDWRALESRKIPPPFLPRAITPANVSAVCNEPPSFLEEMGCINATGSTTVIQDLSFLSPNWEV
;
A
#
# COMPACT_ATOMS: atom_id res chain seq x y z
N MET A 1 -5.69 -5.42 -6.34
CA MET A 1 -4.84 -5.89 -7.45
C MET A 1 -5.43 -7.11 -8.14
N ALA A 2 -5.51 -8.29 -7.50
CA ALA A 2 -5.98 -9.52 -8.16
C ALA A 2 -7.48 -9.51 -8.51
N THR A 3 -8.35 -9.19 -7.54
CA THR A 3 -9.81 -9.26 -7.68
C THR A 3 -10.46 -7.92 -8.04
N ARG A 4 -9.71 -6.82 -7.89
CA ARG A 4 -10.17 -5.42 -8.01
C ARG A 4 -11.34 -5.02 -7.10
N ARG A 5 -11.67 -5.84 -6.10
CA ARG A 5 -12.75 -5.60 -5.13
C ARG A 5 -12.28 -5.90 -3.72
N SER A 6 -12.98 -5.38 -2.73
CA SER A 6 -12.75 -5.74 -1.34
C SER A 6 -13.06 -7.24 -1.12
N PRO A 7 -12.24 -7.98 -0.36
CA PRO A 7 -12.56 -9.34 0.06
C PRO A 7 -13.62 -9.39 1.18
N PHE A 8 -13.98 -8.23 1.75
CA PHE A 8 -14.98 -8.03 2.79
C PHE A 8 -16.14 -7.16 2.30
N TYR A 9 -17.16 -6.98 3.13
CA TYR A 9 -18.35 -6.16 2.84
C TYR A 9 -18.03 -4.80 2.16
N GLU A 10 -18.71 -4.51 1.06
CA GLU A 10 -18.46 -3.35 0.18
C GLU A 10 -19.58 -2.28 0.26
N GLY A 11 -20.41 -2.30 1.31
CA GLY A 11 -21.47 -1.32 1.53
C GLY A 11 -21.03 -0.13 2.39
N SER A 12 -21.90 0.89 2.47
CA SER A 12 -21.63 2.15 3.17
C SER A 12 -21.70 2.08 4.70
N VAL A 13 -22.25 0.99 5.24
CA VAL A 13 -22.45 0.82 6.69
C VAL A 13 -21.16 0.30 7.32
N MET A 14 -20.48 1.16 8.08
CA MET A 14 -19.20 0.87 8.72
C MET A 14 -19.27 -0.33 9.67
N GLU A 15 -20.34 -0.47 10.45
CA GLU A 15 -20.50 -1.57 11.40
C GLU A 15 -20.50 -2.94 10.71
N ASN A 16 -21.14 -3.04 9.54
CA ASN A 16 -21.14 -4.26 8.74
C ASN A 16 -19.76 -4.58 8.18
N LEU A 17 -19.01 -3.55 7.75
CA LEU A 17 -17.62 -3.73 7.32
C LEU A 17 -16.75 -4.26 8.47
N LEU A 18 -16.84 -3.66 9.67
CA LEU A 18 -16.08 -4.10 10.83
C LEU A 18 -16.43 -5.54 11.20
N ASN A 19 -17.72 -5.88 11.24
CA ASN A 19 -18.16 -7.25 11.50
C ASN A 19 -17.61 -8.23 10.46
N SER A 20 -17.65 -7.87 9.18
CA SER A 20 -17.13 -8.69 8.08
C SER A 20 -15.62 -8.92 8.22
N VAL A 21 -14.85 -7.86 8.52
CA VAL A 21 -13.41 -7.94 8.74
C VAL A 21 -13.05 -8.81 9.94
N ILE A 22 -13.83 -8.78 11.02
CA ILE A 22 -13.51 -9.52 12.25
C ILE A 22 -13.96 -10.98 12.16
N ASN A 23 -15.19 -11.23 11.69
CA ASN A 23 -15.88 -12.50 11.88
C ASN A 23 -16.04 -13.31 10.59
N GLU A 24 -16.12 -12.66 9.42
CA GLU A 24 -16.42 -13.35 8.17
C GLU A 24 -15.15 -13.78 7.45
N GLN A 25 -15.20 -14.94 6.79
CA GLN A 25 -14.12 -15.37 5.92
C GLN A 25 -14.17 -14.61 4.58
N PRO A 26 -13.01 -14.20 4.04
CA PRO A 26 -12.96 -13.48 2.78
C PRO A 26 -13.50 -14.35 1.63
N VAL A 27 -14.29 -13.74 0.75
CA VAL A 27 -14.84 -14.41 -0.43
C VAL A 27 -13.93 -14.16 -1.63
N PHE A 28 -13.51 -15.24 -2.29
CA PHE A 28 -12.66 -15.18 -3.48
C PHE A 28 -13.45 -15.52 -4.73
N PRO A 29 -13.34 -14.74 -5.82
CA PRO A 29 -14.00 -15.06 -7.08
C PRO A 29 -13.38 -16.29 -7.74
N GLU A 30 -14.17 -16.96 -8.59
CA GLU A 30 -13.66 -18.03 -9.44
C GLU A 30 -12.62 -17.51 -10.45
N GLY A 31 -11.62 -18.33 -10.77
CA GLY A 31 -10.57 -18.01 -11.74
C GLY A 31 -9.24 -17.53 -11.14
N LEU A 32 -9.12 -17.47 -9.81
CA LEU A 32 -7.80 -17.35 -9.16
C LEU A 32 -7.03 -18.67 -9.26
N SER A 33 -5.71 -18.60 -9.39
CA SER A 33 -4.88 -19.80 -9.28
C SER A 33 -4.91 -20.33 -7.83
N ALA A 34 -4.77 -21.65 -7.67
CA ALA A 34 -4.74 -22.28 -6.35
C ALA A 34 -3.67 -21.66 -5.45
N ASP A 35 -2.43 -21.50 -5.98
CA ASP A 35 -1.31 -20.87 -5.26
C ASP A 35 -1.65 -19.43 -4.79
N LEU A 36 -2.44 -18.67 -5.57
CA LEU A 36 -2.84 -17.31 -5.18
C LEU A 36 -3.95 -17.33 -4.13
N GLN A 37 -4.93 -18.22 -4.27
CA GLN A 37 -6.02 -18.35 -3.32
C GLN A 37 -5.52 -18.81 -1.94
N GLU A 38 -4.60 -19.77 -1.91
CA GLU A 38 -3.93 -20.24 -0.70
C GLU A 38 -3.17 -19.09 -0.02
N LEU A 39 -2.33 -18.37 -0.78
CA LEU A 39 -1.61 -17.20 -0.26
C LEU A 39 -2.56 -16.18 0.40
N LEU A 40 -3.68 -15.87 -0.25
CA LEU A 40 -4.65 -14.90 0.25
C LEU A 40 -5.34 -15.39 1.54
N GLN A 41 -5.62 -16.69 1.65
CA GLN A 41 -6.18 -17.29 2.87
C GLN A 41 -5.20 -17.19 4.04
N GLU A 42 -3.92 -17.54 3.83
CA GLU A 42 -2.92 -17.50 4.90
C GLU A 42 -2.59 -16.07 5.35
N LEU A 43 -2.64 -15.09 4.44
CA LEU A 43 -2.45 -13.67 4.75
C LEU A 43 -3.66 -13.06 5.46
N LEU A 44 -4.88 -13.52 5.15
CA LEU A 44 -6.12 -13.03 5.74
C LEU A 44 -6.59 -13.86 6.94
N GLU A 45 -5.71 -14.70 7.49
CA GLU A 45 -5.93 -15.43 8.73
C GLU A 45 -6.27 -14.46 9.87
N LYS A 46 -7.37 -14.75 10.58
CA LYS A 46 -7.91 -13.90 11.63
C LYS A 46 -7.01 -13.89 12.86
N ASN A 47 -6.44 -15.05 13.20
CA ASN A 47 -5.50 -15.14 14.29
C ASN A 47 -4.12 -14.58 13.85
N PRO A 48 -3.65 -13.45 14.42
CA PRO A 48 -2.38 -12.85 14.02
C PRO A 48 -1.17 -13.77 14.23
N ASP A 49 -1.23 -14.67 15.22
CA ASP A 49 -0.14 -15.62 15.53
C ASP A 49 -0.02 -16.73 14.48
N LYS A 50 -1.10 -17.01 13.74
CA LYS A 50 -1.12 -18.01 12.65
C LYS A 50 -0.97 -17.38 11.27
N ARG A 51 -0.99 -16.06 11.18
CA ARG A 51 -0.93 -15.33 9.93
C ARG A 51 0.44 -15.47 9.27
N LEU A 52 0.44 -15.76 7.97
CA LEU A 52 1.67 -15.85 7.19
C LEU A 52 2.46 -14.54 7.29
N GLY A 53 3.75 -14.65 7.60
CA GLY A 53 4.64 -13.52 7.83
C GLY A 53 4.83 -13.17 9.31
N THR A 54 3.85 -13.45 10.17
CA THR A 54 4.10 -13.61 11.61
C THR A 54 4.72 -14.97 11.86
N THR A 55 4.13 -16.00 11.26
CA THR A 55 4.68 -17.35 11.19
C THR A 55 5.07 -17.68 9.76
N GLY A 56 6.18 -18.43 9.61
CA GLY A 56 6.73 -18.76 8.30
C GLY A 56 7.30 -17.56 7.55
N ASN A 57 7.70 -17.79 6.30
CA ASN A 57 8.31 -16.79 5.45
C ASN A 57 7.52 -16.62 4.16
N ILE A 58 6.91 -15.44 3.97
CA ILE A 58 6.13 -15.10 2.77
C ILE A 58 6.92 -15.37 1.48
N ARG A 59 8.24 -15.16 1.50
CA ARG A 59 9.12 -15.33 0.33
C ARG A 59 9.20 -16.77 -0.18
N GLN A 60 8.88 -17.75 0.67
CA GLN A 60 8.94 -19.17 0.36
C GLN A 60 7.60 -19.73 -0.14
N HIS A 61 6.52 -18.93 -0.12
CA HIS A 61 5.22 -19.38 -0.58
C HIS A 61 5.24 -19.72 -2.07
N GLN A 62 4.52 -20.77 -2.47
CA GLN A 62 4.54 -21.33 -3.82
C GLN A 62 4.15 -20.32 -4.91
N PHE A 63 3.25 -19.39 -4.58
CA PHE A 63 2.89 -18.25 -5.43
C PHE A 63 4.11 -17.43 -5.91
N PHE A 64 5.13 -17.28 -5.06
CA PHE A 64 6.33 -16.50 -5.37
C PHE A 64 7.51 -17.35 -5.87
N ARG A 65 7.32 -18.63 -6.21
CA ARG A 65 8.39 -19.55 -6.62
C ARG A 65 9.25 -19.05 -7.79
N ALA A 66 8.69 -18.20 -8.65
CA ALA A 66 9.38 -17.65 -9.81
C ALA A 66 10.24 -16.41 -9.50
N ILE A 67 10.18 -15.88 -8.28
CA ILE A 67 10.88 -14.65 -7.88
C ILE A 67 12.27 -14.99 -7.34
N ASP A 68 13.31 -14.46 -8.00
CA ASP A 68 14.63 -14.32 -7.39
C ASP A 68 14.65 -13.05 -6.51
N TRP A 69 14.54 -13.25 -5.20
CA TRP A 69 14.50 -12.15 -4.23
C TRP A 69 15.77 -11.30 -4.21
N ARG A 70 16.95 -11.89 -4.47
CA ARG A 70 18.23 -11.13 -4.51
C ARG A 70 18.30 -10.26 -5.76
N ALA A 71 17.88 -10.79 -6.90
CA ALA A 71 17.80 -10.02 -8.14
C ALA A 71 16.74 -8.91 -8.03
N LEU A 72 15.61 -9.17 -7.37
CA LEU A 72 14.55 -8.18 -7.13
C LEU A 72 15.06 -7.02 -6.26
N GLU A 73 15.66 -7.31 -5.11
CA GLU A 73 16.20 -6.32 -4.17
C GLU A 73 17.32 -5.48 -4.79
N SER A 74 18.15 -6.10 -5.64
CA SER A 74 19.19 -5.40 -6.41
C SER A 74 18.68 -4.70 -7.67
N ARG A 75 17.35 -4.61 -7.87
CA ARG A 75 16.67 -3.95 -9.00
C ARG A 75 17.10 -4.49 -10.38
N LYS A 76 17.49 -5.76 -10.45
CA LYS A 76 17.93 -6.43 -11.70
C LYS A 76 16.77 -7.05 -12.48
N ILE A 77 15.60 -7.19 -11.86
CA ILE A 77 14.39 -7.71 -12.52
C ILE A 77 13.64 -6.52 -13.14
N PRO A 78 13.39 -6.51 -14.47
CA PRO A 78 12.59 -5.46 -15.09
C PRO A 78 11.14 -5.53 -14.59
N PRO A 79 10.49 -4.40 -14.26
CA PRO A 79 9.11 -4.42 -13.81
C PRO A 79 8.18 -4.82 -14.97
N PRO A 80 7.08 -5.56 -14.70
CA PRO A 80 6.15 -6.01 -15.72
C PRO A 80 5.36 -4.87 -16.38
N PHE A 81 5.34 -3.69 -15.75
CA PHE A 81 4.72 -2.49 -16.28
C PHE A 81 5.69 -1.32 -16.12
N LEU A 82 6.08 -0.70 -17.24
CA LEU A 82 6.76 0.58 -17.26
C LEU A 82 5.73 1.68 -17.55
N PRO A 83 5.38 2.55 -16.60
CA PRO A 83 4.54 3.71 -16.88
C PRO A 83 5.25 4.66 -17.86
N ARG A 84 4.46 5.37 -18.67
CA ARG A 84 5.00 6.43 -19.54
C ARG A 84 5.62 7.52 -18.67
N ALA A 85 6.80 8.00 -19.07
CA ALA A 85 7.49 9.06 -18.36
C ALA A 85 6.60 10.32 -18.26
N ILE A 86 6.43 10.81 -17.03
CA ILE A 86 5.90 12.14 -16.80
C ILE A 86 7.02 13.10 -17.15
N THR A 87 6.79 13.92 -18.17
CA THR A 87 7.67 15.00 -18.59
C THR A 87 7.07 16.31 -18.12
N PRO A 88 7.86 17.38 -17.90
CA PRO A 88 7.30 18.70 -17.53
C PRO A 88 6.14 19.15 -18.43
N ALA A 89 6.13 18.71 -19.70
CA ALA A 89 5.10 19.01 -20.68
C ALA A 89 3.77 18.26 -20.49
N ASN A 90 3.73 17.13 -19.75
CA ASN A 90 2.51 16.34 -19.53
C ASN A 90 2.08 16.23 -18.06
N VAL A 91 2.78 16.92 -17.14
CA VAL A 91 2.43 16.97 -15.70
C VAL A 91 0.98 17.44 -15.50
N SER A 92 0.55 18.49 -16.21
CA SER A 92 -0.81 19.04 -16.10
C SER A 92 -1.90 18.08 -16.58
N ALA A 93 -1.59 17.15 -17.47
CA ALA A 93 -2.54 16.12 -17.91
C ALA A 93 -2.70 14.97 -16.91
N VAL A 94 -1.76 14.84 -15.96
CA VAL A 94 -1.76 13.81 -14.91
C VAL A 94 -2.28 14.37 -13.58
N CYS A 95 -2.02 15.64 -13.31
CA CYS A 95 -2.43 16.35 -12.11
C CYS A 95 -3.44 17.43 -12.49
N ASN A 96 -4.73 17.08 -12.48
CA ASN A 96 -5.80 18.01 -12.88
C ASN A 96 -6.13 19.06 -11.81
N GLU A 97 -5.60 18.92 -10.59
CA GLU A 97 -5.88 19.84 -9.48
C GLU A 97 -4.57 20.49 -8.97
N PRO A 98 -4.54 21.83 -8.80
CA PRO A 98 -3.45 22.46 -8.09
C PRO A 98 -3.40 21.88 -6.66
N PRO A 99 -2.20 21.67 -6.12
CA PRO A 99 -2.08 21.09 -4.80
C PRO A 99 -2.72 22.01 -3.76
N SER A 100 -3.60 21.44 -2.93
CA SER A 100 -4.42 22.18 -1.96
C SER A 100 -3.64 22.98 -0.91
N PHE A 101 -2.32 22.76 -0.80
CA PHE A 101 -1.46 23.59 0.06
C PHE A 101 -1.30 25.03 -0.46
N LEU A 102 -1.61 25.28 -1.74
CA LEU A 102 -1.60 26.60 -2.36
C LEU A 102 -2.90 27.38 -2.11
N GLU A 103 -3.95 26.71 -1.67
CA GLU A 103 -5.11 27.39 -1.11
C GLU A 103 -4.66 27.97 0.22
N GLU A 104 -4.68 29.30 0.37
CA GLU A 104 -4.39 29.94 1.66
C GLU A 104 -5.38 29.38 2.70
N MET A 105 -4.96 28.36 3.45
CA MET A 105 -5.53 28.11 4.76
C MET A 105 -5.13 29.31 5.59
N GLY A 106 -6.06 30.26 5.71
CA GLY A 106 -5.90 31.44 6.55
C GLY A 106 -5.27 31.01 7.86
N CYS A 107 -4.13 31.62 8.17
CA CYS A 107 -3.32 31.25 9.32
C CYS A 107 -4.25 31.12 10.52
N ILE A 108 -4.41 29.92 11.07
CA ILE A 108 -4.83 29.80 12.45
C ILE A 108 -3.67 30.39 13.24
N ASN A 109 -3.76 31.69 13.50
CA ASN A 109 -2.93 32.36 14.46
C ASN A 109 -3.33 31.79 15.82
N ALA A 110 -2.89 30.55 16.08
CA ALA A 110 -3.00 29.92 17.37
C ALA A 110 -2.19 30.82 18.31
N THR A 111 -2.93 31.57 19.13
CA THR A 111 -2.43 32.33 20.25
C THR A 111 -1.41 31.49 21.01
N GLY A 112 -0.14 31.89 20.90
CA GLY A 112 0.92 31.63 21.89
C GLY A 112 1.36 30.19 22.07
N SER A 113 2.03 29.61 21.08
CA SER A 113 3.29 28.83 21.26
C SER A 113 3.73 28.31 19.90
N THR A 114 4.81 28.86 19.34
CA THR A 114 5.52 28.20 18.24
C THR A 114 6.06 26.88 18.81
N THR A 115 5.33 25.80 18.60
CA THR A 115 5.81 24.46 18.97
C THR A 115 6.92 24.13 17.98
N VAL A 116 8.15 24.46 18.35
CA VAL A 116 9.34 23.98 17.64
C VAL A 116 9.38 22.48 17.88
N ILE A 117 9.05 21.71 16.84
CA ILE A 117 9.22 20.27 16.89
C ILE A 117 10.71 20.01 16.64
N GLN A 118 11.43 19.79 17.74
CA GLN A 118 12.86 19.49 17.72
C GLN A 118 13.11 18.20 16.91
N ASP A 119 14.24 18.14 16.23
CA ASP A 119 14.69 16.98 15.44
C ASP A 119 13.79 16.54 14.27
N LEU A 120 12.90 17.41 13.77
CA LEU A 120 12.20 17.15 12.50
C LEU A 120 13.08 17.24 11.28
N SER A 121 14.08 18.13 11.30
CA SER A 121 14.92 18.37 10.13
C SER A 121 15.91 17.23 9.96
N PHE A 122 15.76 16.50 8.85
CA PHE A 122 16.71 15.48 8.42
C PHE A 122 17.19 15.80 7.01
N LEU A 123 18.52 15.82 6.82
CA LEU A 123 19.17 15.87 5.53
C LEU A 123 19.97 14.59 5.36
N SER A 124 19.70 13.85 4.30
CA SER A 124 20.47 12.66 3.99
C SER A 124 21.92 13.05 3.65
N PRO A 125 22.96 12.28 4.05
CA PRO A 125 24.35 12.63 3.73
C PRO A 125 24.67 12.66 2.22
N ASN A 126 23.86 12.00 1.40
CA ASN A 126 23.95 12.05 -0.06
C ASN A 126 23.08 13.16 -0.69
N TRP A 127 22.50 14.03 0.14
CA TRP A 127 21.85 15.26 -0.24
C TRP A 127 22.90 16.38 -0.24
N GLU A 128 23.73 16.42 -1.28
CA GLU A 128 24.61 17.56 -1.53
C GLU A 128 24.19 18.29 -2.82
N VAL A 129 24.39 19.60 -2.77
CA VAL A 129 23.98 20.67 -3.70
C VAL A 129 24.72 20.58 -5.03
#